data_AF-A0A9D2K986-F1
#
_entry.id   AF-A0A9D2K986-F1
#
_cell.length_a   1.000
_cell.length_b   1.000
_cell.length_c   1.000
_cell.angle_alpha   90.00
_cell.angle_beta   90.00
_cell.angle_gamma   90.00
#
_symmetry.space_group_name_H-M   'P 1'
#
loop_
_entity.id
_entity.type
_entity.pdbx_description
1 polymer ?
#
loop_
_entity_poly.entity_id
_entity_poly.type
_entity_poly.pdbx_seq_one_letter_code
_entity_poly.pdbx_strand_id
1 'polypeptide(L)'
;MRKILSLTGCAVLFALALAGCDNGQDVPVPPELSEISVSQEKIGVGQQIVLTAWDETPMYGNLYQIKTTWKINGNEVVEDFTHYHYVGGVGEYTCYYTPSKAGTLDVELSVYMIFNDAPGGEMEKTVSKSIELTVYECDARNSFWGDSVDITLQREPGLSPTPASDGVYSGEGESSILGMSAYAKTVRLEYLFEKEKLVGINETFSVTPNTNSGYQRVFSVFDAALRTLESTYPETSKRQAIVNTSDAEYVDVVNKYAAYGTLDSQEQTDLGYGIVKGYVRIEATMSAENTNIKLTTNADPDNDAAAVILSYTER
;
A
#
# COMPACT_ATOMS: atom_id res chain seq x y z
N MET A 1 -38.70 10.55 70.13
CA MET A 1 -39.24 11.87 70.52
C MET A 1 -38.27 12.95 70.08
N ARG A 2 -38.78 14.01 69.42
CA ARG A 2 -38.16 15.33 69.11
C ARG A 2 -36.84 15.32 68.32
N LYS A 3 -36.90 15.56 67.00
CA LYS A 3 -36.73 16.85 66.28
C LYS A 3 -35.32 17.45 66.38
N ILE A 4 -34.66 17.68 65.23
CA ILE A 4 -34.28 18.99 64.66
C ILE A 4 -33.22 18.77 63.55
N LEU A 5 -33.41 19.47 62.42
CA LEU A 5 -32.49 19.59 61.30
C LEU A 5 -31.14 20.22 61.73
N SER A 6 -30.05 19.78 61.11
CA SER A 6 -28.87 20.62 60.91
C SER A 6 -28.43 20.50 59.45
N LEU A 7 -28.83 21.49 58.64
CA LEU A 7 -28.13 21.85 57.41
C LEU A 7 -26.75 22.39 57.81
N THR A 8 -25.69 21.72 57.40
CA THR A 8 -24.35 22.30 57.39
C THR A 8 -24.01 22.64 55.95
N GLY A 9 -24.15 23.93 55.64
CA GLY A 9 -23.65 24.51 54.41
C GLY A 9 -22.13 24.58 54.43
N CYS A 10 -21.49 24.12 53.36
CA CYS A 10 -20.15 24.54 53.00
C CYS A 10 -20.29 25.82 52.17
N ALA A 11 -20.00 26.95 52.79
CA ALA A 11 -19.79 28.22 52.11
C ALA A 11 -18.52 28.09 51.25
N VAL A 12 -18.68 28.03 49.93
CA VAL A 12 -17.57 28.31 49.00
C VAL A 12 -17.37 29.83 49.05
N LEU A 13 -16.24 30.24 49.61
CA LEU A 13 -15.78 31.63 49.65
C LEU A 13 -15.61 32.13 48.21
N PHE A 14 -16.58 32.93 47.76
CA PHE A 14 -16.42 33.87 46.66
C PHE A 14 -15.40 34.92 47.10
N ALA A 15 -14.16 34.79 46.65
CA ALA A 15 -13.20 35.88 46.66
C ALA A 15 -13.46 36.76 45.42
N LEU A 16 -14.37 37.72 45.57
CA LEU A 16 -14.43 38.91 44.72
C LEU A 16 -13.19 39.75 44.98
N ALA A 17 -12.20 39.65 44.09
CA ALA A 17 -11.17 40.67 43.95
C ALA A 17 -11.61 41.64 42.85
N LEU A 18 -12.24 42.76 43.25
CA LEU A 18 -12.35 43.96 42.42
C LEU A 18 -11.30 44.95 42.93
N ALA A 19 -10.23 45.16 42.18
CA ALA A 19 -9.55 46.45 42.04
C ALA A 19 -8.33 46.29 41.11
N GLY A 20 -8.52 46.70 39.86
CA GLY A 20 -7.50 46.78 38.84
C GLY A 20 -8.14 46.64 37.47
N CYS A 21 -8.72 47.72 36.94
CA CYS A 21 -8.86 47.84 35.49
C CYS A 21 -7.44 47.81 34.91
N ASP A 22 -6.95 46.61 34.58
CA ASP A 22 -5.87 46.50 33.65
C ASP A 22 -6.52 46.67 32.27
N ASN A 23 -6.29 47.81 31.64
CA ASN A 23 -6.45 47.93 30.19
C ASN A 23 -5.27 47.20 29.51
N GLY A 24 -4.94 46.01 30.01
CA GLY A 24 -4.02 45.10 29.36
C GLY A 24 -4.76 44.53 28.17
N GLN A 25 -4.30 44.84 26.96
CA GLN A 25 -4.71 44.07 25.80
C GLN A 25 -4.46 42.59 26.11
N ASP A 26 -5.52 41.77 26.03
CA ASP A 26 -5.40 40.33 26.19
C ASP A 26 -4.37 39.80 25.18
N VAL A 27 -3.37 39.06 25.67
CA VAL A 27 -2.35 38.45 24.82
C VAL A 27 -3.03 37.31 24.03
N PRO A 28 -2.99 37.32 22.69
CA PRO A 28 -3.57 36.24 21.90
C PRO A 28 -2.83 34.93 22.17
N VAL A 29 -3.61 33.84 22.26
CA VAL A 29 -3.10 32.49 22.49
C VAL A 29 -3.40 31.66 21.24
N PRO A 30 -2.37 31.16 20.52
CA PRO A 30 -2.59 30.28 19.39
C PRO A 30 -3.11 28.91 19.85
N PRO A 31 -3.75 28.12 18.96
CA PRO A 31 -4.16 26.77 19.30
C PRO A 31 -2.96 25.83 19.44
N GLU A 32 -3.15 24.74 20.17
CA GLU A 32 -2.28 23.57 20.11
C GLU A 32 -2.78 22.64 19.00
N LEU A 33 -1.89 22.22 18.10
CA LEU A 33 -2.25 21.32 17.00
C LEU A 33 -2.11 19.86 17.43
N SER A 34 -3.08 19.04 17.03
CA SER A 34 -3.02 17.59 17.17
C SER A 34 -1.85 16.98 16.40
N GLU A 35 -1.57 15.70 16.65
CA GLU A 35 -0.79 14.89 15.70
C GLU A 35 -1.47 14.88 14.32
N ILE A 36 -0.66 14.79 13.27
CA ILE A 36 -1.16 14.62 11.90
C ILE A 36 -1.55 13.16 11.72
N SER A 37 -2.82 12.91 11.42
CA SER A 37 -3.34 11.59 11.10
C SER A 37 -3.37 11.36 9.58
N VAL A 38 -3.28 10.10 9.17
CA VAL A 38 -3.29 9.66 7.77
C VAL A 38 -4.47 8.73 7.54
N SER A 39 -5.14 8.84 6.40
CA SER A 39 -6.29 8.00 6.02
C SER A 39 -6.02 6.50 5.90
N GLN A 40 -4.75 6.08 5.93
CA GLN A 40 -4.32 4.71 5.71
C GLN A 40 -3.07 4.38 6.52
N GLU A 41 -2.95 3.13 6.96
CA GLU A 41 -1.83 2.64 7.77
C GLU A 41 -0.52 2.51 6.97
N LYS A 42 -0.62 2.13 5.68
CA LYS A 42 0.52 2.03 4.75
C LYS A 42 0.27 2.87 3.52
N ILE A 43 1.30 3.62 3.10
CA ILE A 43 1.22 4.55 1.98
C ILE A 43 1.95 3.97 0.77
N GLY A 44 1.24 3.74 -0.33
CA GLY A 44 1.83 3.31 -1.59
C GLY A 44 2.13 4.48 -2.53
N VAL A 45 3.16 4.35 -3.37
CA VAL A 45 3.38 5.24 -4.52
C VAL A 45 2.13 5.30 -5.41
N GLY A 46 1.71 6.49 -5.82
CA GLY A 46 0.54 6.71 -6.67
C GLY A 46 -0.80 6.68 -5.94
N GLN A 47 -0.83 6.42 -4.63
CA GLN A 47 -2.06 6.40 -3.83
C GLN A 47 -2.35 7.77 -3.24
N GLN A 48 -3.58 8.27 -3.41
CA GLN A 48 -4.00 9.48 -2.71
C GLN A 48 -4.21 9.18 -1.23
N ILE A 49 -3.53 9.93 -0.38
CA ILE A 49 -3.73 9.94 1.06
C ILE A 49 -4.43 11.23 1.49
N VAL A 50 -5.15 11.14 2.61
CA VAL A 50 -5.72 12.31 3.30
C VAL A 50 -4.97 12.49 4.61
N LEU A 51 -4.35 13.64 4.76
CA LEU A 51 -3.68 14.09 5.98
C LEU A 51 -4.63 15.02 6.73
N THR A 52 -4.86 14.77 8.02
CA THR A 52 -5.73 15.62 8.84
C THR A 52 -5.11 15.96 10.19
N ALA A 53 -5.35 17.19 10.64
CA ALA A 53 -5.03 17.65 11.99
C ALA A 53 -6.13 18.60 12.47
N TRP A 54 -6.24 18.80 13.78
CA TRP A 54 -7.21 19.72 14.38
C TRP A 54 -6.60 20.51 15.53
N ASP A 55 -7.27 21.60 15.91
CA ASP A 55 -6.95 22.34 17.14
C ASP A 55 -7.37 21.50 18.37
N GLU A 56 -6.41 21.06 19.18
CA GLU A 56 -6.68 20.40 20.46
C GLU A 56 -7.15 21.41 21.52
N THR A 57 -6.71 22.66 21.38
CA THR A 57 -7.15 23.78 22.21
C THR A 57 -7.66 24.92 21.34
N PRO A 58 -8.76 25.58 21.72
CA PRO A 58 -9.31 26.68 20.94
C PRO A 58 -8.36 27.88 20.95
N MET A 59 -8.27 28.58 19.83
CA MET A 59 -7.55 29.85 19.75
C MET A 59 -8.24 30.94 20.58
N TYR A 60 -7.46 31.84 21.17
CA TYR A 60 -7.96 33.00 21.92
C TYR A 60 -7.38 34.31 21.37
N GLY A 61 -8.24 35.31 21.19
CA GLY A 61 -7.87 36.63 20.67
C GLY A 61 -8.74 37.07 19.50
N ASN A 62 -8.61 38.35 19.10
CA ASN A 62 -9.35 38.92 17.99
C ASN A 62 -8.67 38.57 16.64
N LEU A 63 -8.95 37.38 16.10
CA LEU A 63 -8.32 36.90 14.86
C LEU A 63 -8.67 37.80 13.65
N TYR A 64 -7.66 38.31 12.96
CA TYR A 64 -7.79 39.02 11.69
C TYR A 64 -7.70 38.07 10.49
N GLN A 65 -6.67 37.22 10.49
CA GLN A 65 -6.37 36.32 9.39
C GLN A 65 -5.77 35.02 9.90
N ILE A 66 -6.12 33.93 9.24
CA ILE A 66 -5.43 32.66 9.34
C ILE A 66 -4.96 32.22 7.96
N LYS A 67 -3.74 31.72 7.87
CA LYS A 67 -3.15 31.13 6.67
C LYS A 67 -2.57 29.77 7.04
N THR A 68 -3.01 28.74 6.33
CA THR A 68 -2.57 27.37 6.52
C THR A 68 -1.64 26.98 5.37
N THR A 69 -0.50 26.39 5.70
CA THR A 69 0.47 25.90 4.72
C THR A 69 0.82 24.47 5.06
N TRP A 70 0.59 23.56 4.11
CA TRP A 70 1.10 22.21 4.16
C TRP A 70 2.39 22.13 3.33
N LYS A 71 3.41 21.48 3.87
CA LYS A 71 4.63 21.15 3.13
C LYS A 71 4.86 19.65 3.13
N ILE A 72 5.28 19.15 1.97
CA ILE A 72 5.67 17.76 1.76
C ILE A 72 7.09 17.74 1.21
N ASN A 73 8.01 17.10 1.93
CA ASN A 73 9.45 17.10 1.61
C ASN A 73 9.99 18.52 1.37
N GLY A 74 9.55 19.47 2.19
CA GLY A 74 9.91 20.89 2.10
C GLY A 74 9.19 21.71 1.02
N ASN A 75 8.36 21.09 0.17
CA ASN A 75 7.62 21.80 -0.89
C ASN A 75 6.20 22.10 -0.44
N GLU A 76 5.75 23.35 -0.62
CA GLU A 76 4.38 23.77 -0.32
C GLU A 76 3.37 23.07 -1.25
N VAL A 77 2.32 22.50 -0.64
CA VAL A 77 1.20 21.89 -1.35
C VAL A 77 0.31 22.99 -1.90
N VAL A 78 -0.16 22.83 -3.15
CA VAL A 78 -1.04 23.81 -3.79
C VAL A 78 -2.37 23.88 -3.02
N GLU A 79 -2.89 25.11 -2.85
CA GLU A 79 -4.07 25.41 -2.04
C GLU A 79 -5.31 24.57 -2.43
N ASP A 80 -5.48 24.27 -3.72
CA ASP A 80 -6.57 23.42 -4.24
C ASP A 80 -6.62 22.01 -3.63
N PHE A 81 -5.50 21.52 -3.08
CA PHE A 81 -5.41 20.22 -2.41
C PHE A 81 -5.46 20.33 -0.88
N THR A 82 -5.74 21.50 -0.35
CA THR A 82 -5.83 21.76 1.07
C THR A 82 -7.20 22.30 1.44
N HIS A 83 -7.64 22.00 2.65
CA HIS A 83 -8.88 22.54 3.18
C HIS A 83 -8.68 22.97 4.63
N TYR A 84 -9.22 24.13 4.96
CA TYR A 84 -9.34 24.61 6.33
C TYR A 84 -10.81 24.85 6.64
N HIS A 85 -11.26 24.27 7.74
CA HIS A 85 -12.62 24.43 8.23
C HIS A 85 -12.57 24.85 9.70
N TYR A 86 -13.44 25.78 10.10
CA TYR A 86 -13.51 26.25 11.47
C TYR A 86 -14.92 26.02 12.02
N VAL A 87 -15.05 25.12 12.98
CA VAL A 87 -16.34 24.75 13.58
C VAL A 87 -16.22 24.79 15.09
N GLY A 88 -17.13 25.54 15.73
CA GLY A 88 -17.29 25.47 17.18
C GLY A 88 -16.07 25.92 18.00
N GLY A 89 -15.16 26.72 17.42
CA GLY A 89 -13.95 27.17 18.11
C GLY A 89 -12.69 26.36 17.77
N VAL A 90 -12.81 25.35 16.92
CA VAL A 90 -11.75 24.40 16.57
C VAL A 90 -11.52 24.43 15.06
N GLY A 91 -10.27 24.64 14.67
CA GLY A 91 -9.80 24.48 13.31
C GLY A 91 -9.61 23.00 12.95
N GLU A 92 -10.00 22.65 11.74
CA GLU A 92 -9.75 21.36 11.09
C GLU A 92 -8.96 21.62 9.80
N TYR A 93 -7.85 20.92 9.66
CA TYR A 93 -6.88 21.09 8.57
C TYR A 93 -6.78 19.80 7.79
N THR A 94 -7.02 19.85 6.49
CA THR A 94 -6.95 18.69 5.59
C THR A 94 -5.99 18.96 4.44
N CYS A 95 -5.22 17.94 4.05
CA CYS A 95 -4.38 17.94 2.86
C CYS A 95 -4.53 16.63 2.09
N TYR A 96 -4.79 16.72 0.80
CA TYR A 96 -4.82 15.58 -0.13
C TYR A 96 -3.47 15.49 -0.84
N TYR A 97 -2.83 14.33 -0.81
CA TYR A 97 -1.52 14.17 -1.43
C TYR A 97 -1.37 12.80 -2.11
N THR A 98 -0.66 12.75 -3.23
CA THR A 98 -0.34 11.50 -3.93
C THR A 98 1.17 11.38 -4.08
N PRO A 99 1.85 10.52 -3.28
CA PRO A 99 3.28 10.31 -3.41
C PRO A 99 3.65 9.74 -4.77
N SER A 100 4.74 10.21 -5.37
CA SER A 100 5.21 9.73 -6.68
C SER A 100 6.46 8.83 -6.59
N LYS A 101 7.03 8.66 -5.40
CA LYS A 101 8.25 7.88 -5.13
C LYS A 101 8.18 7.25 -3.75
N ALA A 102 8.78 6.07 -3.61
CA ALA A 102 8.96 5.42 -2.32
C ALA A 102 10.05 6.10 -1.49
N GLY A 103 10.06 5.82 -0.19
CA GLY A 103 10.97 6.37 0.80
C GLY A 103 10.27 7.22 1.85
N THR A 104 11.06 8.02 2.56
CA THR A 104 10.55 8.92 3.60
C THR A 104 9.74 10.07 3.00
N LEU A 105 8.63 10.38 3.66
CA LEU A 105 7.72 11.48 3.35
C LEU A 105 7.58 12.37 4.59
N ASP A 106 8.27 13.50 4.56
CA ASP A 106 8.22 14.50 5.61
C ASP A 106 7.02 15.42 5.39
N VAL A 107 6.12 15.47 6.36
CA VAL A 107 4.92 16.29 6.32
C VAL A 107 5.01 17.36 7.39
N GLU A 108 4.72 18.61 7.03
CA GLU A 108 4.62 19.74 7.96
C GLU A 108 3.32 20.51 7.71
N LEU A 109 2.53 20.72 8.76
CA LEU A 109 1.47 21.71 8.81
C LEU A 109 1.98 22.94 9.55
N SER A 110 1.83 24.11 8.94
CA SER A 110 2.10 25.41 9.54
C SER A 110 0.83 26.27 9.49
N VAL A 111 0.42 26.79 10.65
CA VAL A 111 -0.74 27.68 10.80
C VAL A 111 -0.24 29.04 11.25
N TYR A 112 -0.32 30.01 10.35
CA TYR A 112 0.05 31.40 10.60
C TYR A 112 -1.21 32.22 10.90
N MET A 113 -1.16 33.01 11.96
CA MET A 113 -2.28 33.80 12.45
C MET A 113 -1.86 35.24 12.65
N ILE A 114 -2.74 36.15 12.26
CA ILE A 114 -2.65 37.58 12.55
C ILE A 114 -3.83 37.94 13.46
N PHE A 115 -3.55 38.61 14.57
CA PHE A 115 -4.54 39.08 15.54
C PHE A 115 -4.65 40.61 15.51
N ASN A 116 -5.87 41.12 15.52
CA ASN A 116 -6.18 42.52 15.77
C ASN A 116 -5.96 42.86 17.25
N ASP A 117 -5.62 44.12 17.52
CA ASP A 117 -5.57 44.69 18.88
C ASP A 117 -4.68 43.91 19.88
N ALA A 118 -3.72 43.15 19.38
CA ALA A 118 -2.73 42.44 20.19
C ALA A 118 -1.68 43.43 20.75
N PRO A 119 -1.10 43.14 21.93
CA PRO A 119 0.07 43.86 22.43
C PRO A 119 1.22 43.88 21.41
N GLY A 120 2.09 44.89 21.51
CA GLY A 120 3.22 45.04 20.59
C GLY A 120 4.11 43.77 20.55
N GLY A 121 4.30 43.22 19.35
CA GLY A 121 5.08 41.98 19.13
C GLY A 121 4.26 40.68 19.20
N GLU A 122 2.99 40.74 19.60
CA GLU A 122 2.11 39.57 19.75
C GLU A 122 1.07 39.44 18.62
N MET A 123 1.14 40.33 17.63
CA MET A 123 0.21 40.40 16.50
C MET A 123 0.25 39.17 15.60
N GLU A 124 1.40 38.53 15.50
CA GLU A 124 1.63 37.39 14.61
C GLU A 124 2.03 36.16 15.42
N LYS A 125 1.36 35.03 15.15
CA LYS A 125 1.67 33.74 15.76
C LYS A 125 1.75 32.67 14.68
N THR A 126 2.70 31.75 14.84
CA THR A 126 2.78 30.55 14.02
C THR A 126 2.87 29.34 14.93
N VAL A 127 2.04 28.34 14.65
CA VAL A 127 2.17 27.00 15.24
C VAL A 127 2.38 26.00 14.11
N SER A 128 3.17 24.96 14.37
CA SER A 128 3.45 23.94 13.38
C SER A 128 3.49 22.54 14.00
N LYS A 129 3.19 21.55 13.16
CA LYS A 129 3.28 20.13 13.49
C LYS A 129 3.93 19.39 12.33
N SER A 130 4.73 18.39 12.63
CA SER A 130 5.38 17.56 11.62
C SER A 130 5.24 16.08 11.93
N ILE A 131 5.15 15.27 10.89
CA ILE A 131 5.19 13.81 10.97
C ILE A 131 6.09 13.27 9.85
N GLU A 132 6.86 12.24 10.17
CA GLU A 132 7.61 11.45 9.19
C GLU A 132 6.80 10.20 8.85
N LEU A 133 6.53 9.99 7.55
CA LEU A 133 5.79 8.85 7.04
C LEU A 133 6.70 8.02 6.12
N THR A 134 6.40 6.74 5.97
CA THR A 134 7.08 5.86 5.01
C THR A 134 6.16 5.56 3.84
N VAL A 135 6.63 5.87 2.63
CA VAL A 135 5.99 5.50 1.36
C VAL A 135 6.67 4.25 0.82
N TYR A 136 5.88 3.24 0.54
CA TYR A 136 6.33 1.99 -0.04
C TYR A 136 6.11 2.03 -1.55
N GLU A 137 7.01 1.38 -2.29
CA GLU A 137 6.72 1.06 -3.69
C GLU A 137 5.35 0.36 -3.74
N CYS A 138 4.48 0.84 -4.62
CA CYS A 138 3.14 0.27 -4.79
C CYS A 138 3.22 -1.02 -5.61
N ASP A 139 4.05 -1.93 -5.13
CA ASP A 139 4.03 -3.31 -5.51
C ASP A 139 3.17 -4.03 -4.47
N ALA A 140 1.91 -4.29 -4.84
CA ALA A 140 0.96 -5.09 -4.05
C ALA A 140 1.61 -6.36 -3.48
N ARG A 141 2.66 -6.86 -4.15
CA ARG A 141 3.27 -8.15 -3.96
C ARG A 141 4.53 -8.13 -3.08
N ASN A 142 4.94 -6.98 -2.55
CA ASN A 142 6.08 -6.90 -1.62
C ASN A 142 5.83 -6.05 -0.35
N SER A 143 4.82 -5.18 -0.33
CA SER A 143 4.73 -4.14 0.72
C SER A 143 3.49 -4.20 1.62
N PHE A 144 2.46 -4.99 1.28
CA PHE A 144 1.12 -4.81 1.87
C PHE A 144 0.53 -6.07 2.53
N TRP A 145 1.40 -6.99 2.97
CA TRP A 145 0.97 -8.09 3.83
C TRP A 145 0.32 -7.56 5.11
N GLY A 146 -0.77 -8.20 5.53
CA GLY A 146 -1.53 -7.82 6.71
C GLY A 146 -2.63 -6.78 6.49
N ASP A 147 -2.72 -6.19 5.30
CA ASP A 147 -3.73 -5.17 4.98
C ASP A 147 -5.14 -5.77 4.93
N SER A 148 -6.13 -4.95 5.28
CA SER A 148 -7.53 -5.36 5.28
C SER A 148 -8.07 -5.53 3.86
N VAL A 149 -9.20 -6.22 3.74
CA VAL A 149 -9.95 -6.34 2.49
C VAL A 149 -10.28 -4.95 1.93
N ASP A 150 -10.84 -4.05 2.73
CA ASP A 150 -11.25 -2.71 2.28
C ASP A 150 -10.09 -1.90 1.72
N ILE A 151 -8.94 -1.90 2.39
CA ILE A 151 -7.73 -1.21 1.94
C ILE A 151 -7.23 -1.85 0.63
N THR A 152 -7.27 -3.17 0.53
CA THR A 152 -6.82 -3.86 -0.69
C THR A 152 -7.75 -3.58 -1.87
N LEU A 153 -9.07 -3.58 -1.67
CA LEU A 153 -10.05 -3.27 -2.73
C LEU A 153 -10.00 -1.81 -3.18
N GLN A 154 -9.62 -0.87 -2.32
CA GLN A 154 -9.35 0.51 -2.73
C GLN A 154 -8.17 0.61 -3.69
N ARG A 155 -7.15 -0.24 -3.51
CA ARG A 155 -5.96 -0.27 -4.37
C ARG A 155 -6.16 -1.05 -5.65
N GLU A 156 -6.93 -2.14 -5.57
CA GLU A 156 -7.22 -3.04 -6.67
C GLU A 156 -8.74 -3.09 -6.90
N PRO A 157 -9.36 -2.00 -7.41
CA PRO A 157 -10.82 -1.89 -7.53
C PRO A 157 -11.44 -2.90 -8.51
N GLY A 158 -10.62 -3.56 -9.33
CA GLY A 158 -11.05 -4.63 -10.24
C GLY A 158 -11.28 -5.98 -9.56
N LEU A 159 -10.95 -6.12 -8.27
CA LEU A 159 -11.15 -7.35 -7.52
C LEU A 159 -12.60 -7.48 -7.04
N SER A 160 -13.14 -8.68 -7.18
CA SER A 160 -14.48 -9.04 -6.70
C SER A 160 -14.44 -10.35 -5.91
N PRO A 161 -15.28 -10.51 -4.87
CA PRO A 161 -15.31 -11.74 -4.08
C PRO A 161 -15.67 -12.93 -4.98
N THR A 162 -14.96 -14.04 -4.81
CA THR A 162 -15.26 -15.27 -5.54
C THR A 162 -16.41 -16.02 -4.86
N PRO A 163 -17.46 -16.43 -5.59
CA PRO A 163 -18.58 -17.15 -4.98
C PRO A 163 -18.22 -18.53 -4.42
N ALA A 164 -17.08 -19.08 -4.83
CA ALA A 164 -16.67 -20.45 -4.54
C ALA A 164 -15.71 -20.57 -3.34
N SER A 165 -15.13 -19.48 -2.86
CA SER A 165 -14.17 -19.50 -1.76
C SER A 165 -14.25 -18.24 -0.91
N ASP A 166 -14.61 -18.42 0.35
CA ASP A 166 -14.54 -17.35 1.35
C ASP A 166 -13.10 -16.83 1.46
N GLY A 167 -12.95 -15.51 1.61
CA GLY A 167 -11.64 -14.86 1.72
C GLY A 167 -10.84 -14.78 0.42
N VAL A 168 -11.40 -15.17 -0.73
CA VAL A 168 -10.72 -15.05 -2.03
C VAL A 168 -11.41 -14.01 -2.89
N TYR A 169 -10.61 -13.05 -3.37
CA TYR A 169 -11.05 -11.99 -4.29
C TYR A 169 -10.28 -12.12 -5.59
N SER A 170 -10.97 -12.05 -6.72
CA SER A 170 -10.37 -12.23 -8.04
C SER A 170 -10.75 -11.12 -9.02
N GLY A 171 -9.87 -10.87 -9.97
CA GLY A 171 -10.10 -9.91 -11.06
C GLY A 171 -9.11 -10.12 -12.19
N GLU A 172 -9.09 -9.19 -13.14
CA GLU A 172 -8.06 -9.10 -14.16
C GLU A 172 -7.21 -7.85 -13.93
N GLY A 173 -5.91 -7.97 -14.20
CA GLY A 173 -4.98 -6.84 -14.11
C GLY A 173 -3.71 -7.07 -14.91
N GLU A 174 -2.74 -6.19 -14.71
CA GLU A 174 -1.41 -6.33 -15.32
C GLU A 174 -0.53 -7.29 -14.51
N SER A 175 0.33 -8.04 -15.21
CA SER A 175 1.32 -8.88 -14.55
C SER A 175 2.39 -8.01 -13.89
N SER A 176 2.88 -8.43 -12.73
CA SER A 176 4.04 -7.81 -12.09
C SER A 176 5.36 -8.08 -12.81
N ILE A 177 5.42 -9.12 -13.64
CA ILE A 177 6.63 -9.44 -14.37
C ILE A 177 6.77 -8.46 -15.53
N LEU A 178 7.84 -7.67 -15.50
CA LEU A 178 8.14 -6.67 -16.51
C LEU A 178 8.16 -7.29 -17.92
N GLY A 179 7.49 -6.64 -18.88
CA GLY A 179 7.47 -7.06 -20.27
C GLY A 179 6.51 -8.21 -20.60
N MET A 180 5.80 -8.77 -19.61
CA MET A 180 4.82 -9.84 -19.87
C MET A 180 3.60 -9.41 -20.66
N SER A 181 3.32 -8.10 -20.72
CA SER A 181 2.28 -7.54 -21.59
C SER A 181 2.48 -7.85 -23.08
N ALA A 182 3.71 -8.17 -23.50
CA ALA A 182 4.00 -8.66 -24.85
C ALA A 182 3.44 -10.07 -25.13
N TYR A 183 3.20 -10.86 -24.09
CA TYR A 183 2.71 -12.25 -24.18
C TYR A 183 1.26 -12.41 -23.72
N ALA A 184 0.87 -11.71 -22.65
CA ALA A 184 -0.48 -11.71 -22.09
C ALA A 184 -0.86 -10.27 -21.70
N LYS A 185 -1.90 -9.73 -22.36
CA LYS A 185 -2.35 -8.35 -22.11
C LYS A 185 -2.86 -8.14 -20.69
N THR A 186 -3.59 -9.13 -20.17
CA THR A 186 -4.09 -9.17 -18.80
C THR A 186 -3.81 -10.54 -18.22
N VAL A 187 -3.68 -10.59 -16.90
CA VAL A 187 -3.55 -11.82 -16.12
C VAL A 187 -4.69 -11.90 -15.11
N ARG A 188 -5.08 -13.12 -14.75
CA ARG A 188 -6.01 -13.34 -13.65
C ARG A 188 -5.26 -13.09 -12.34
N LEU A 189 -5.81 -12.23 -11.51
CA LEU A 189 -5.34 -11.95 -10.16
C LEU A 189 -6.25 -12.64 -9.16
N GLU A 190 -5.67 -13.29 -8.16
CA GLU A 190 -6.39 -13.83 -7.01
C GLU A 190 -5.69 -13.42 -5.72
N TYR A 191 -6.41 -12.75 -4.83
CA TYR A 191 -5.96 -12.28 -3.54
C TYR A 191 -6.63 -13.13 -2.46
N LEU A 192 -5.81 -13.68 -1.56
CA LEU A 192 -6.23 -14.55 -0.46
C LEU A 192 -6.11 -13.81 0.87
N PHE A 193 -7.22 -13.81 1.62
CA PHE A 193 -7.32 -13.22 2.94
C PHE A 193 -7.59 -14.28 4.00
N GLU A 194 -6.81 -14.24 5.07
CA GLU A 194 -7.05 -15.03 6.27
C GLU A 194 -7.26 -14.08 7.46
N LYS A 195 -8.33 -14.31 8.23
CA LYS A 195 -8.69 -13.44 9.37
C LYS A 195 -8.72 -11.95 8.97
N GLU A 196 -9.30 -11.67 7.81
CA GLU A 196 -9.43 -10.33 7.20
C GLU A 196 -8.11 -9.66 6.81
N LYS A 197 -7.00 -10.41 6.76
CA LYS A 197 -5.68 -9.91 6.38
C LYS A 197 -5.18 -10.57 5.13
N LEU A 198 -4.57 -9.79 4.24
CA LEU A 198 -3.94 -10.30 3.02
C LEU A 198 -2.75 -11.21 3.37
N VAL A 199 -2.79 -12.46 2.89
CA VAL A 199 -1.75 -13.47 3.12
C VAL A 199 -1.15 -14.06 1.85
N GLY A 200 -1.83 -13.91 0.70
CA GLY A 200 -1.31 -14.44 -0.56
C GLY A 200 -1.90 -13.76 -1.79
N ILE A 201 -1.12 -13.75 -2.87
CA ILE A 201 -1.53 -13.25 -4.18
C ILE A 201 -1.08 -14.26 -5.24
N ASN A 202 -1.95 -14.61 -6.17
CA ASN A 202 -1.62 -15.38 -7.36
C ASN A 202 -1.86 -14.55 -8.62
N GLU A 203 -0.90 -14.57 -9.53
CA GLU A 203 -1.10 -14.19 -10.93
C GLU A 203 -1.14 -15.45 -11.77
N THR A 204 -2.12 -15.54 -12.67
CA THR A 204 -2.24 -16.67 -13.57
C THR A 204 -2.59 -16.21 -14.97
N PHE A 205 -1.87 -16.74 -15.95
CA PHE A 205 -2.22 -16.59 -17.36
C PHE A 205 -1.96 -17.88 -18.12
N SER A 206 -2.80 -18.16 -19.11
CA SER A 206 -2.73 -19.38 -19.91
C SER A 206 -1.89 -19.15 -21.17
N VAL A 207 -1.05 -20.13 -21.50
CA VAL A 207 -0.20 -20.13 -22.69
C VAL A 207 -0.54 -21.36 -23.53
N THR A 208 -0.83 -21.13 -24.81
CA THR A 208 -1.12 -22.19 -25.79
C THR A 208 -0.04 -22.24 -26.88
N PRO A 209 0.21 -23.38 -27.54
CA PRO A 209 1.27 -23.58 -28.53
C PRO A 209 0.98 -22.96 -29.93
N ASN A 210 0.22 -21.86 -30.05
CA ASN A 210 -0.33 -21.43 -31.34
C ASN A 210 0.68 -20.98 -32.44
N THR A 211 0.17 -20.97 -33.68
CA THR A 211 0.66 -21.50 -34.98
C THR A 211 2.11 -21.41 -35.52
N ASN A 212 3.05 -20.59 -35.02
CA ASN A 212 4.37 -20.47 -35.70
C ASN A 212 5.55 -21.16 -34.99
N SER A 213 5.41 -21.45 -33.69
CA SER A 213 6.51 -22.03 -32.88
C SER A 213 6.06 -23.21 -32.03
N GLY A 214 4.79 -23.63 -32.12
CA GLY A 214 4.30 -24.81 -31.40
C GLY A 214 4.55 -24.74 -29.90
N TYR A 215 4.98 -25.86 -29.33
CA TYR A 215 5.32 -25.99 -27.92
C TYR A 215 6.55 -25.17 -27.50
N GLN A 216 7.43 -24.81 -28.42
CA GLN A 216 8.56 -23.92 -28.14
C GLN A 216 8.07 -22.57 -27.57
N ARG A 217 6.91 -22.07 -28.04
CA ARG A 217 6.29 -20.85 -27.50
C ARG A 217 6.00 -20.95 -26.01
N VAL A 218 5.47 -22.09 -25.56
CA VAL A 218 5.13 -22.33 -24.14
C VAL A 218 6.38 -22.23 -23.28
N PHE A 219 7.47 -22.88 -23.73
CA PHE A 219 8.77 -22.73 -23.09
C PHE A 219 9.26 -21.28 -23.09
N SER A 220 9.24 -20.59 -24.24
CA SER A 220 9.78 -19.22 -24.34
C SER A 220 9.05 -18.22 -23.44
N VAL A 221 7.73 -18.32 -23.31
CA VAL A 221 6.95 -17.45 -22.41
C VAL A 221 7.33 -17.72 -20.95
N PHE A 222 7.47 -19.00 -20.56
CA PHE A 222 7.90 -19.36 -19.23
C PHE A 222 9.35 -18.95 -18.93
N ASP A 223 10.29 -19.17 -19.85
CA ASP A 223 11.70 -18.78 -19.71
C ASP A 223 11.83 -17.24 -19.63
N ALA A 224 11.07 -16.49 -20.43
CA ALA A 224 11.03 -15.03 -20.34
C ALA A 224 10.55 -14.55 -18.95
N ALA A 225 9.48 -15.15 -18.43
CA ALA A 225 8.97 -14.85 -17.10
C ALA A 225 10.01 -15.18 -16.01
N LEU A 226 10.58 -16.39 -16.07
CA LEU A 226 11.58 -16.87 -15.11
C LEU A 226 12.83 -16.00 -15.12
N ARG A 227 13.42 -15.72 -16.28
CA ARG A 227 14.65 -14.91 -16.39
C ARG A 227 14.45 -13.48 -15.94
N THR A 228 13.28 -12.90 -16.18
CA THR A 228 12.95 -11.56 -15.69
C THR A 228 12.96 -11.56 -14.16
N LEU A 229 12.28 -12.51 -13.54
CA LEU A 229 12.27 -12.66 -12.08
C LEU A 229 13.67 -12.97 -11.51
N GLU A 230 14.47 -13.79 -12.19
CA GLU A 230 15.85 -14.07 -11.77
C GLU A 230 16.76 -12.85 -11.86
N SER A 231 16.51 -11.95 -12.82
CA SER A 231 17.20 -10.66 -12.88
C SER A 231 16.78 -9.73 -11.74
N THR A 232 15.52 -9.80 -11.30
CA THR A 232 15.01 -9.02 -10.16
C THR A 232 15.47 -9.58 -8.82
N TYR A 233 15.56 -10.91 -8.69
CA TYR A 233 15.89 -11.61 -7.44
C TYR A 233 17.09 -12.57 -7.61
N PRO A 234 18.28 -12.06 -8.02
CA PRO A 234 19.39 -12.91 -8.43
C PRO A 234 20.00 -13.75 -7.30
N GLU A 235 19.97 -13.24 -6.06
CA GLU A 235 20.61 -13.90 -4.91
C GLU A 235 19.74 -14.98 -4.25
N THR A 236 18.42 -14.95 -4.47
CA THR A 236 17.45 -15.82 -3.78
C THR A 236 16.81 -16.85 -4.69
N SER A 237 17.01 -16.75 -6.02
CA SER A 237 16.42 -17.67 -6.99
C SER A 237 17.00 -19.08 -6.88
N LYS A 238 16.10 -20.07 -6.85
CA LYS A 238 16.41 -21.49 -6.98
C LYS A 238 15.40 -22.14 -7.92
N ARG A 239 15.89 -22.96 -8.84
CA ARG A 239 15.07 -23.79 -9.72
C ARG A 239 15.02 -25.23 -9.21
N GLN A 240 13.86 -25.85 -9.33
CA GLN A 240 13.65 -27.27 -9.09
C GLN A 240 12.86 -27.87 -10.25
N ALA A 241 13.36 -28.96 -10.81
CA ALA A 241 12.62 -29.78 -11.74
C ALA A 241 11.61 -30.65 -10.96
N ILE A 242 10.36 -30.68 -11.44
CA ILE A 242 9.33 -31.59 -10.98
C ILE A 242 8.98 -32.50 -12.15
N VAL A 243 9.05 -33.81 -11.91
CA VAL A 243 8.91 -34.83 -12.96
C VAL A 243 7.79 -35.81 -12.57
N ASN A 244 6.83 -35.99 -13.46
CA ASN A 244 5.68 -36.90 -13.34
C ASN A 244 5.68 -37.99 -14.43
N THR A 245 6.81 -38.17 -15.12
CA THR A 245 7.00 -39.16 -16.18
C THR A 245 8.32 -39.91 -15.96
N SER A 246 8.45 -41.09 -16.57
CA SER A 246 9.71 -41.84 -16.66
C SER A 246 10.39 -41.71 -18.02
N ASP A 247 9.82 -40.93 -18.94
CA ASP A 247 10.37 -40.73 -20.28
C ASP A 247 11.63 -39.85 -20.21
N ALA A 248 12.76 -40.42 -20.62
CA ALA A 248 14.06 -39.77 -20.56
C ALA A 248 14.10 -38.47 -21.38
N GLU A 249 13.34 -38.38 -22.48
CA GLU A 249 13.28 -37.17 -23.32
C GLU A 249 12.88 -35.94 -22.49
N TYR A 250 11.82 -36.05 -21.69
CA TYR A 250 11.35 -34.93 -20.86
C TYR A 250 12.15 -34.79 -19.57
N VAL A 251 12.55 -35.90 -18.95
CA VAL A 251 13.32 -35.92 -17.69
C VAL A 251 14.67 -35.24 -17.87
N ASP A 252 15.40 -35.57 -18.94
CA ASP A 252 16.74 -35.05 -19.16
C ASP A 252 16.69 -33.55 -19.48
N VAL A 253 15.73 -33.14 -20.31
CA VAL A 253 15.56 -31.73 -20.70
C VAL A 253 15.17 -30.84 -19.52
N VAL A 254 14.19 -31.26 -18.69
CA VAL A 254 13.79 -30.43 -17.52
C VAL A 254 14.91 -30.33 -16.50
N ASN A 255 15.67 -31.41 -16.26
CA ASN A 255 16.80 -31.41 -15.34
C ASN A 255 17.95 -30.55 -15.86
N LYS A 256 18.27 -30.64 -17.16
CA LYS A 256 19.26 -29.78 -17.83
C LYS A 256 18.90 -28.31 -17.65
N TYR A 257 17.65 -27.94 -17.86
CA TYR A 257 17.19 -26.55 -17.74
C TYR A 257 17.13 -26.05 -16.28
N ALA A 258 16.72 -26.89 -15.33
CA ALA A 258 16.75 -26.58 -13.91
C ALA A 258 18.20 -26.38 -13.40
N ALA A 259 19.17 -27.10 -13.97
CA ALA A 259 20.59 -26.94 -13.70
C ALA A 259 21.24 -25.76 -14.47
N TYR A 260 20.45 -24.80 -14.97
CA TYR A 260 20.90 -23.64 -15.73
C TYR A 260 21.61 -23.97 -17.06
N GLY A 261 21.39 -25.17 -17.59
CA GLY A 261 21.87 -25.57 -18.91
C GLY A 261 21.11 -24.87 -20.04
N THR A 262 21.80 -24.66 -21.17
CA THR A 262 21.19 -24.13 -22.39
C THR A 262 20.44 -25.22 -23.15
N LEU A 263 19.21 -24.94 -23.57
CA LEU A 263 18.41 -25.83 -24.41
C LEU A 263 18.48 -25.41 -25.89
N ASP A 264 18.64 -26.38 -26.79
CA ASP A 264 18.47 -26.15 -28.23
C ASP A 264 16.98 -26.07 -28.62
N SER A 265 16.67 -25.76 -29.88
CA SER A 265 15.29 -25.56 -30.34
C SER A 265 14.39 -26.80 -30.18
N GLN A 266 14.95 -28.00 -30.31
CA GLN A 266 14.17 -29.24 -30.15
C GLN A 266 13.91 -29.47 -28.67
N GLU A 267 14.94 -29.38 -27.82
CA GLU A 267 14.80 -29.51 -26.37
C GLU A 267 13.81 -28.47 -25.79
N GLN A 268 13.79 -27.24 -26.32
CA GLN A 268 12.79 -26.24 -25.94
C GLN A 268 11.37 -26.64 -26.33
N THR A 269 11.21 -27.27 -27.49
CA THR A 269 9.92 -27.80 -27.96
C THR A 269 9.45 -28.95 -27.06
N ASP A 270 10.36 -29.87 -26.72
CA ASP A 270 10.08 -31.03 -25.88
C ASP A 270 9.73 -30.62 -24.44
N LEU A 271 10.44 -29.63 -23.89
CA LEU A 271 10.11 -29.07 -22.58
C LEU A 271 8.73 -28.40 -22.58
N GLY A 272 8.44 -27.60 -23.62
CA GLY A 272 7.14 -26.96 -23.77
C GLY A 272 6.00 -27.98 -23.87
N TYR A 273 6.22 -29.08 -24.60
CA TYR A 273 5.26 -30.18 -24.72
C TYR A 273 5.06 -30.88 -23.37
N GLY A 274 6.16 -31.22 -22.70
CA GLY A 274 6.15 -31.85 -21.38
C GLY A 274 5.43 -31.00 -20.32
N ILE A 275 5.55 -29.67 -20.40
CA ILE A 275 4.80 -28.73 -19.56
C ILE A 275 3.29 -28.79 -19.85
N VAL A 276 2.88 -28.71 -21.13
CA VAL A 276 1.44 -28.77 -21.51
C VAL A 276 0.82 -30.11 -21.14
N LYS A 277 1.55 -31.22 -21.28
CA LYS A 277 1.07 -32.55 -20.91
C LYS A 277 1.19 -32.87 -19.42
N GLY A 278 1.84 -32.02 -18.63
CA GLY A 278 2.03 -32.23 -17.19
C GLY A 278 3.04 -33.31 -16.85
N TYR A 279 3.86 -33.73 -17.82
CA TYR A 279 4.94 -34.69 -17.63
C TYR A 279 6.07 -34.09 -16.79
N VAL A 280 6.34 -32.80 -16.99
CA VAL A 280 7.39 -32.07 -16.29
C VAL A 280 6.95 -30.64 -16.04
N ARG A 281 7.49 -30.01 -14.98
CA ARG A 281 7.41 -28.57 -14.78
C ARG A 281 8.63 -28.07 -14.03
N ILE A 282 8.85 -26.77 -14.09
CA ILE A 282 9.85 -26.09 -13.27
C ILE A 282 9.11 -25.36 -12.15
N GLU A 283 9.62 -25.51 -10.94
CA GLU A 283 9.28 -24.68 -9.81
C GLU A 283 10.49 -23.81 -9.50
N ALA A 284 10.32 -22.49 -9.62
CA ALA A 284 11.34 -21.53 -9.24
C ALA A 284 10.87 -20.78 -8.00
N THR A 285 11.69 -20.79 -6.95
CA THR A 285 11.43 -20.07 -5.70
C THR A 285 12.41 -18.91 -5.58
N MET A 286 11.90 -17.74 -5.23
CA MET A 286 12.67 -16.55 -4.88
C MET A 286 12.13 -15.94 -3.58
N SER A 287 12.84 -14.98 -3.03
CA SER A 287 12.35 -14.19 -1.91
C SER A 287 12.80 -12.75 -1.98
N ALA A 288 11.90 -11.84 -1.58
CA ALA A 288 12.22 -10.50 -1.15
C ALA A 288 12.37 -10.46 0.38
N GLU A 289 12.45 -9.27 0.97
CA GLU A 289 12.59 -9.09 2.42
C GLU A 289 11.45 -9.78 3.20
N ASN A 290 10.20 -9.48 2.83
CA ASN A 290 9.00 -9.96 3.54
C ASN A 290 8.10 -10.88 2.70
N THR A 291 8.58 -11.34 1.54
CA THR A 291 7.77 -12.09 0.59
C THR A 291 8.50 -13.33 0.09
N ASN A 292 7.80 -14.47 0.09
CA ASN A 292 8.17 -15.65 -0.68
C ASN A 292 7.49 -15.61 -2.05
N ILE A 293 8.26 -15.86 -3.10
CA ILE A 293 7.81 -15.80 -4.49
C ILE A 293 8.01 -17.18 -5.11
N LYS A 294 7.01 -17.67 -5.83
CA LYS A 294 7.08 -18.95 -6.53
C LYS A 294 6.51 -18.83 -7.94
N LEU A 295 7.34 -19.11 -8.94
CA LEU A 295 6.91 -19.27 -10.32
C LEU A 295 6.81 -20.76 -10.65
N THR A 296 5.69 -21.19 -11.21
CA THR A 296 5.54 -22.55 -11.72
C THR A 296 4.52 -22.61 -12.85
N THR A 297 4.23 -23.83 -13.33
CA THR A 297 3.19 -24.08 -14.30
C THR A 297 2.21 -25.14 -13.80
N ASN A 298 0.96 -25.02 -14.25
CA ASN A 298 -0.03 -26.08 -14.16
C ASN A 298 -0.45 -26.51 -15.56
N ALA A 299 -0.46 -27.81 -15.81
CA ALA A 299 -0.80 -28.37 -17.11
C ALA A 299 -2.31 -28.34 -17.33
N ASP A 300 -2.71 -28.07 -18.58
CA ASP A 300 -4.09 -28.19 -19.04
C ASP A 300 -4.08 -28.95 -20.39
N PRO A 301 -3.87 -30.28 -20.33
CA PRO A 301 -3.69 -31.09 -21.54
C PRO A 301 -4.94 -31.14 -22.40
N ASP A 302 -6.13 -30.98 -21.80
CA ASP A 302 -7.42 -31.02 -22.49
C ASP A 302 -7.63 -29.78 -23.38
N ASN A 303 -7.07 -28.64 -22.98
CA ASN A 303 -7.10 -27.40 -23.76
C ASN A 303 -5.79 -27.12 -24.52
N ASP A 304 -4.87 -28.09 -24.54
CA ASP A 304 -3.51 -27.97 -25.09
C ASP A 304 -2.81 -26.70 -24.59
N ALA A 305 -2.86 -26.47 -23.29
CA ALA A 305 -2.38 -25.26 -22.65
C ALA A 305 -1.56 -25.54 -21.39
N ALA A 306 -0.87 -24.52 -20.92
CA ALA A 306 -0.30 -24.48 -19.58
C ALA A 306 -0.59 -23.13 -18.93
N ALA A 307 -1.05 -23.16 -17.69
CA ALA A 307 -1.16 -21.97 -16.87
C ALA A 307 0.20 -21.66 -16.25
N VAL A 308 0.75 -20.48 -16.52
CA VAL A 308 1.89 -19.95 -15.78
C VAL A 308 1.32 -19.29 -14.52
N ILE A 309 1.85 -19.69 -13.36
CA ILE A 309 1.36 -19.28 -12.05
C ILE A 309 2.53 -18.64 -11.30
N LEU A 310 2.31 -17.41 -10.86
CA LEU A 310 3.21 -16.69 -9.98
C LEU A 310 2.50 -16.44 -8.65
N SER A 311 3.04 -17.01 -7.58
CA SER A 311 2.48 -16.92 -6.23
C SER A 311 3.38 -16.08 -5.34
N TYR A 312 2.74 -15.23 -4.55
CA TYR A 312 3.34 -14.41 -3.51
C TYR A 312 2.71 -14.76 -2.17
N THR A 313 3.52 -14.93 -1.15
CA THR A 313 3.05 -15.20 0.22
C THR A 313 3.90 -14.43 1.22
N GLU A 314 3.28 -13.99 2.31
CA GLU A 314 3.98 -13.41 3.46
C GLU A 314 5.03 -14.40 4.00
N ARG A 315 6.18 -13.87 4.45
CA ARG A 315 7.30 -14.65 4.97
C ARG A 315 7.38 -14.69 6.49
#